data_AF-A0A672N0I4-F1
#
_entry.id   AF-A0A672N0I4-F1
#
_cell.length_a   1.000
_cell.length_b   1.000
_cell.length_c   1.000
_cell.angle_alpha   90.00
_cell.angle_beta   90.00
_cell.angle_gamma   90.00
#
_symmetry.space_group_name_H-M   'P 1'
#
loop_
_entity.id
_entity.type
_entity.pdbx_description
1 polymer ?
#
loop_
_entity_poly.entity_id
_entity_poly.type
_entity_poly.pdbx_seq_one_letter_code
_entity_poly.pdbx_strand_id
1 'polypeptide(L)'
;PSDSYFWHISGLHWDPSYDVGSNSASKCASSGGRPTPNAGRFGDYSCDSPWTLINSTLSAMRGILPDPDFIIWTGDITPHVPDEQLGVEPVYSAMGNHDYHPKNQMPPEKNNIYEQTANLWHGWLHAASKETFKIGGYYTEKLLYQTGFRVVVLNTNLYYDQNKLTENIKDPADQFSWADKVEEAKPSVLVYIIGHVPPGFFEKKRDKAWFRKEFNKRYIDLIQKYSAVIQGQFFGHHHTDSFRMFYSSKGIFNSATNSVTCCASFDPTPQIFNYSKLTVDIITYYMNLTYSNVVHERWEKAYRLTEAFRVPDASPTSMHRVMERISSDKCYLQKYYEFNSVNYDLTECHADCRVDHVCAMREVDFEAYEKCVVKEGGSFNAPVLFTLLLSLMLSLLCLN
;
A
#
# COMPACT_ATOMS: atom_id res chain seq x y z
N PRO A 1 -27.19 6.11 9.82
CA PRO A 1 -25.77 5.86 10.17
C PRO A 1 -24.96 7.11 9.85
N SER A 2 -24.31 7.70 10.86
CA SER A 2 -23.35 8.78 10.62
C SER A 2 -22.25 8.29 9.68
N ASP A 3 -21.79 9.17 8.81
CA ASP A 3 -20.68 8.89 7.92
C ASP A 3 -19.42 8.69 8.78
N SER A 4 -18.75 7.54 8.64
CA SER A 4 -17.58 7.18 9.44
C SER A 4 -16.33 7.27 8.58
N TYR A 5 -15.31 7.97 9.06
CA TYR A 5 -14.11 8.36 8.34
C TYR A 5 -12.84 7.96 9.11
N PHE A 6 -11.82 7.46 8.43
CA PHE A 6 -10.54 7.14 9.04
C PHE A 6 -9.38 7.57 8.15
N TRP A 7 -8.23 7.89 8.74
CA TRP A 7 -6.99 8.13 7.99
C TRP A 7 -6.23 6.84 7.74
N HIS A 8 -5.58 6.71 6.58
CA HIS A 8 -4.52 5.71 6.33
C HIS A 8 -3.23 6.43 5.99
N ILE A 9 -2.22 6.19 6.83
CA ILE A 9 -0.88 6.79 6.77
C ILE A 9 0.19 5.69 6.72
N SER A 10 1.31 5.91 6.04
CA SER A 10 2.34 4.88 5.84
C SER A 10 3.66 5.45 5.31
N GLY A 11 4.79 4.80 5.62
CA GLY A 11 6.09 5.09 5.01
C GLY A 11 6.57 6.50 5.31
N LEU A 12 6.55 6.90 6.58
CA LEU A 12 6.96 8.26 6.98
C LEU A 12 8.47 8.46 6.90
N HIS A 13 9.28 7.39 7.03
CA HIS A 13 10.73 7.39 6.85
C HIS A 13 11.42 8.66 7.34
N TRP A 14 11.55 8.81 8.66
CA TRP A 14 12.23 9.99 9.20
C TRP A 14 13.74 9.91 8.98
N ASP A 15 14.32 10.93 8.33
CA ASP A 15 15.77 11.15 8.31
C ASP A 15 16.19 12.21 9.34
N PRO A 16 16.77 11.81 10.50
CA PRO A 16 17.29 12.76 11.49
C PRO A 16 18.53 13.52 11.01
N SER A 17 19.19 13.06 9.93
CA SER A 17 20.38 13.70 9.36
C SER A 17 20.06 14.76 8.30
N TYR A 18 18.79 14.93 7.94
CA TYR A 18 18.39 15.92 6.95
C TYR A 18 18.71 17.34 7.42
N ASP A 19 19.63 17.99 6.73
CA ASP A 19 20.08 19.35 7.02
C ASP A 19 20.29 20.14 5.72
N VAL A 20 19.34 21.02 5.40
CA VAL A 20 19.40 21.93 4.25
C VAL A 20 20.61 22.88 4.34
N GLY A 21 21.01 23.26 5.56
CA GLY A 21 22.11 24.19 5.82
C GLY A 21 23.50 23.56 5.67
N SER A 22 23.58 22.23 5.57
CA SER A 22 24.84 21.51 5.40
C SER A 22 25.59 21.97 4.15
N ASN A 23 26.93 22.09 4.21
CA ASN A 23 27.76 22.40 3.04
C ASN A 23 27.98 21.18 2.11
N SER A 24 27.50 20.00 2.50
CA SER A 24 27.57 18.78 1.69
C SER A 24 26.70 18.89 0.44
N ALA A 25 27.11 18.22 -0.64
CA ALA A 25 26.28 18.04 -1.84
C ALA A 25 25.06 17.15 -1.55
N SER A 26 25.17 16.26 -0.58
CA SER A 26 24.06 15.47 -0.03
C SER A 26 23.59 16.07 1.30
N LYS A 27 22.35 16.53 1.37
CA LYS A 27 21.75 17.11 2.59
C LYS A 27 21.26 16.07 3.59
N CYS A 28 21.32 14.78 3.26
CA CYS A 28 20.77 13.70 4.07
C CYS A 28 21.64 12.44 3.92
N ALA A 29 21.59 11.54 4.89
CA ALA A 29 22.29 10.26 4.83
C ALA A 29 21.53 9.26 3.94
N SER A 30 20.20 9.33 3.93
CA SER A 30 19.36 8.38 3.19
C SER A 30 19.54 8.44 1.67
N SER A 31 20.07 9.55 1.13
CA SER A 31 20.41 9.64 -0.29
C SER A 31 21.51 8.65 -0.72
N GLY A 32 22.24 8.07 0.24
CA GLY A 32 23.40 7.23 -0.02
C GLY A 32 24.58 8.01 -0.61
N GLY A 33 24.67 9.32 -0.31
CA GLY A 33 25.70 10.22 -0.83
C GLY A 33 25.38 10.82 -2.20
N ARG A 34 24.19 10.56 -2.76
CA ARG A 34 23.73 11.20 -4.00
C ARG A 34 23.51 12.70 -3.76
N PRO A 35 23.88 13.57 -4.71
CA PRO A 35 23.60 15.00 -4.59
C PRO A 35 22.10 15.29 -4.49
N THR A 36 21.73 16.26 -3.66
CA THR A 36 20.34 16.67 -3.39
C THR A 36 20.18 18.14 -3.76
N PRO A 37 20.20 18.48 -5.07
CA PRO A 37 20.31 19.86 -5.54
C PRO A 37 19.04 20.70 -5.28
N ASN A 38 17.90 20.04 -5.04
CA ASN A 38 16.61 20.68 -4.84
C ASN A 38 16.13 20.59 -3.38
N ALA A 39 17.05 20.26 -2.46
CA ALA A 39 16.76 20.16 -1.05
C ALA A 39 16.24 21.47 -0.51
N GLY A 40 15.06 21.42 0.10
CA GLY A 40 14.42 22.56 0.74
C GLY A 40 13.85 22.20 2.10
N ARG A 41 13.13 23.14 2.71
CA ARG A 41 12.60 22.98 4.07
C ARG A 41 11.79 21.68 4.29
N PHE A 42 11.10 21.20 3.27
CA PHE A 42 10.20 20.05 3.37
C PHE A 42 10.79 18.75 2.81
N GLY A 43 12.02 18.75 2.30
CA GLY A 43 12.66 17.53 1.80
C GLY A 43 13.32 17.69 0.42
N ASP A 44 13.76 16.55 -0.13
CA ASP A 44 14.24 16.37 -1.49
C ASP A 44 13.79 14.98 -1.97
N TYR A 45 13.45 14.82 -3.24
CA TYR A 45 13.06 13.51 -3.83
C TYR A 45 14.17 12.43 -3.81
N SER A 46 15.34 12.73 -3.26
CA SER A 46 16.43 11.77 -3.02
C SER A 46 16.67 11.49 -1.53
N CYS A 47 15.93 12.14 -0.63
CA CYS A 47 16.08 12.06 0.82
C CYS A 47 14.81 11.56 1.47
N ASP A 48 14.95 10.77 2.53
CA ASP A 48 13.85 10.36 3.38
C ASP A 48 13.34 11.62 4.12
N SER A 49 12.12 11.55 4.67
CA SER A 49 11.39 12.72 5.14
C SER A 49 12.11 13.44 6.30
N PRO A 50 12.32 14.77 6.21
CA PRO A 50 12.69 15.56 7.39
C PRO A 50 11.52 15.66 8.37
N TRP A 51 11.82 15.95 9.63
CA TRP A 51 10.80 16.15 10.67
C TRP A 51 9.77 17.23 10.31
N THR A 52 10.20 18.27 9.61
CA THR A 52 9.34 19.36 9.13
C THR A 52 8.22 18.87 8.22
N LEU A 53 8.48 17.86 7.37
CA LEU A 53 7.46 17.28 6.52
C LEU A 53 6.50 16.39 7.31
N ILE A 54 7.02 15.52 8.19
CA ILE A 54 6.20 14.66 9.04
C ILE A 54 5.23 15.51 9.89
N ASN A 55 5.75 16.56 10.52
CA ASN A 55 4.92 17.47 11.30
C ASN A 55 3.90 18.24 10.44
N SER A 56 4.29 18.66 9.23
CA SER A 56 3.39 19.31 8.27
C SER A 56 2.25 18.37 7.84
N THR A 57 2.56 17.10 7.59
CA THR A 57 1.59 16.05 7.34
C THR A 57 0.55 15.95 8.44
N LEU A 58 0.98 15.82 9.70
CA LEU A 58 0.05 15.60 10.80
C LEU A 58 -0.83 16.84 11.01
N SER A 59 -0.23 18.01 10.82
CA SER A 59 -0.94 19.29 10.83
C SER A 59 -1.98 19.37 9.71
N ALA A 60 -1.67 18.89 8.51
CA ALA A 60 -2.58 18.86 7.38
C ALA A 60 -3.73 17.86 7.59
N MET A 61 -3.44 16.65 8.08
CA MET A 61 -4.46 15.67 8.43
C MET A 61 -5.46 16.25 9.43
N ARG A 62 -4.94 16.86 10.51
CA ARG A 62 -5.76 17.54 11.53
C ARG A 62 -6.55 18.71 10.95
N GLY A 63 -5.99 19.46 10.00
CA GLY A 63 -6.68 20.56 9.34
C GLY A 63 -7.80 20.12 8.38
N ILE A 64 -7.65 18.96 7.74
CA ILE A 64 -8.59 18.43 6.74
C ILE A 64 -9.74 17.64 7.40
N LEU A 65 -9.39 16.72 8.30
CA LEU A 65 -10.33 15.89 9.06
C LEU A 65 -9.82 15.82 10.51
N PRO A 66 -10.23 16.79 11.36
CA PRO A 66 -9.74 16.90 12.74
C PRO A 66 -10.20 15.76 13.65
N ASP A 67 -11.38 15.19 13.37
CA ASP A 67 -12.03 14.19 14.23
C ASP A 67 -12.32 12.89 13.43
N PRO A 68 -11.29 12.14 12.98
CA PRO A 68 -11.49 10.83 12.37
C PRO A 68 -11.95 9.81 13.42
N ASP A 69 -12.68 8.77 13.02
CA ASP A 69 -13.06 7.68 13.95
C ASP A 69 -11.84 6.88 14.41
N PHE A 70 -10.85 6.72 13.54
CA PHE A 70 -9.58 6.04 13.81
C PHE A 70 -8.50 6.39 12.77
N ILE A 71 -7.27 5.96 13.04
CA ILE A 71 -6.14 6.06 12.12
C ILE A 71 -5.56 4.67 11.89
N ILE A 72 -5.33 4.32 10.62
CA ILE A 72 -4.54 3.17 10.20
C ILE A 72 -3.12 3.65 9.90
N TRP A 73 -2.12 3.04 10.54
CA TRP A 73 -0.73 3.38 10.31
C TRP A 73 0.12 2.16 9.96
N THR A 74 0.46 1.98 8.69
CA THR A 74 1.15 0.78 8.20
C THR A 74 2.68 0.84 8.26
N GLY A 75 3.27 1.51 9.27
CA GLY A 75 4.70 1.37 9.61
C GLY A 75 5.69 2.12 8.71
N ASP A 76 6.97 1.73 8.84
CA ASP A 76 8.16 2.38 8.25
C ASP A 76 8.40 3.79 8.84
N ILE A 77 8.75 3.77 10.11
CA ILE A 77 8.87 4.87 11.06
C ILE A 77 10.08 4.60 11.96
N THR A 78 11.22 5.20 11.67
CA THR A 78 12.31 5.25 12.65
C THR A 78 12.58 6.70 13.04
N PRO A 79 12.27 7.17 14.28
CA PRO A 79 10.99 7.14 15.02
C PRO A 79 10.58 8.49 15.73
N HIS A 80 9.45 8.47 16.46
CA HIS A 80 8.88 9.42 17.47
C HIS A 80 8.06 10.63 16.97
N VAL A 81 6.78 10.38 16.66
CA VAL A 81 5.71 11.41 16.79
C VAL A 81 5.08 11.33 18.19
N PRO A 82 5.05 12.43 18.97
CA PRO A 82 4.31 12.48 20.22
C PRO A 82 2.82 12.22 19.97
N ASP A 83 2.17 11.47 20.86
CA ASP A 83 0.73 11.17 20.80
C ASP A 83 -0.11 12.46 20.71
N GLU A 84 0.35 13.56 21.31
CA GLU A 84 -0.32 14.86 21.27
C GLU A 84 -0.40 15.47 19.86
N GLN A 85 0.47 15.05 18.93
CA GLN A 85 0.44 15.51 17.54
C GLN A 85 -0.55 14.72 16.67
N LEU A 86 -0.89 13.48 17.06
CA LEU A 86 -1.82 12.62 16.31
C LEU A 86 -3.29 12.85 16.65
N GLY A 87 -3.58 13.57 17.74
CA GLY A 87 -4.93 13.63 18.31
C GLY A 87 -5.24 12.35 19.09
N VAL A 88 -6.27 12.36 19.93
CA VAL A 88 -6.51 11.31 20.94
C VAL A 88 -7.30 10.12 20.36
N GLU A 89 -7.22 9.92 19.04
CA GLU A 89 -7.97 8.92 18.31
C GLU A 89 -7.28 7.55 18.34
N PRO A 90 -8.02 6.44 18.24
CA PRO A 90 -7.42 5.12 18.22
C PRO A 90 -6.61 4.90 16.95
N VAL A 91 -5.33 4.57 17.14
CA VAL A 91 -4.39 4.26 16.05
C VAL A 91 -4.19 2.74 15.98
N TYR A 92 -4.50 2.15 14.83
CA TYR A 92 -4.21 0.76 14.51
C TYR A 92 -2.95 0.70 13.66
N SER A 93 -1.82 0.39 14.31
CA SER A 93 -0.50 0.43 13.66
C SER A 93 0.10 -0.96 13.41
N ALA A 94 0.70 -1.14 12.22
CA ALA A 94 1.56 -2.26 11.86
C ALA A 94 3.02 -1.80 11.80
N MET A 95 3.97 -2.69 12.14
CA MET A 95 5.39 -2.40 11.93
C MET A 95 5.78 -2.57 10.46
N GLY A 96 6.66 -1.73 9.95
CA GLY A 96 7.29 -1.83 8.63
C GLY A 96 8.64 -2.51 8.65
N ASN A 97 9.17 -2.85 7.48
CA ASN A 97 10.41 -3.65 7.40
C ASN A 97 11.65 -2.84 7.82
N HIS A 98 11.57 -1.51 7.85
CA HIS A 98 12.60 -0.63 8.41
C HIS A 98 12.49 -0.43 9.93
N ASP A 99 11.41 -0.87 10.58
CA ASP A 99 11.16 -0.68 12.01
C ASP A 99 11.87 -1.72 12.90
N TYR A 100 12.96 -2.30 12.38
CA TYR A 100 13.76 -3.29 13.08
C TYR A 100 15.24 -3.09 12.76
N HIS A 101 16.12 -3.46 13.70
CA HIS A 101 17.55 -3.46 13.48
C HIS A 101 18.14 -4.86 13.68
N PRO A 102 18.85 -5.43 12.68
CA PRO A 102 19.02 -4.91 11.31
C PRO A 102 17.72 -4.90 10.51
N LYS A 103 17.58 -3.99 9.54
CA LYS A 103 16.36 -3.87 8.72
C LYS A 103 16.00 -5.20 8.06
N ASN A 104 14.69 -5.42 7.88
CA ASN A 104 14.10 -6.62 7.28
C ASN A 104 14.23 -7.90 8.12
N GLN A 105 15.06 -7.94 9.16
CA GLN A 105 15.32 -9.15 9.96
C GLN A 105 14.39 -9.24 11.17
N MET A 106 13.08 -9.19 10.93
CA MET A 106 12.05 -9.32 11.94
C MET A 106 11.96 -10.78 12.44
N PRO A 107 12.27 -11.06 13.71
CA PRO A 107 12.29 -12.44 14.22
C PRO A 107 10.87 -12.96 14.46
N PRO A 108 10.62 -14.27 14.25
CA PRO A 108 9.32 -14.90 14.49
C PRO A 108 9.08 -15.22 15.99
N GLU A 109 9.64 -14.41 16.88
CA GLU A 109 9.62 -14.63 18.34
C GLU A 109 9.75 -13.30 19.11
N LYS A 110 9.49 -13.39 20.41
CA LYS A 110 9.58 -12.26 21.33
C LYS A 110 10.99 -11.67 21.34
N ASN A 111 11.06 -10.34 21.25
CA ASN A 111 12.32 -9.60 21.26
C ASN A 111 12.15 -8.22 21.87
N ASN A 112 13.27 -7.55 22.16
CA ASN A 112 13.26 -6.24 22.79
C ASN A 112 12.56 -5.17 21.94
N ILE A 113 12.67 -5.19 20.61
CA ILE A 113 12.02 -4.18 19.77
C ILE A 113 10.49 -4.34 19.85
N TYR A 114 9.95 -5.56 19.78
CA TYR A 114 8.51 -5.78 19.97
C TYR A 114 8.04 -5.38 21.37
N GLU A 115 8.84 -5.63 22.40
CA GLU A 115 8.53 -5.20 23.76
C GLU A 115 8.52 -3.67 23.90
N GLN A 116 9.54 -2.97 23.40
CA GLN A 116 9.62 -1.51 23.48
C GLN A 116 8.51 -0.86 22.64
N THR A 117 8.23 -1.37 21.44
CA THR A 117 7.14 -0.86 20.61
C THR A 117 5.78 -1.08 21.27
N ALA A 118 5.55 -2.23 21.93
CA ALA A 118 4.31 -2.45 22.70
C ALA A 118 4.16 -1.47 23.88
N ASN A 119 5.28 -1.05 24.49
CA ASN A 119 5.28 -0.06 25.55
C ASN A 119 5.03 1.35 25.02
N LEU A 120 5.55 1.70 23.84
CA LEU A 120 5.24 2.96 23.17
C LEU A 120 3.75 3.00 22.81
N TRP A 121 3.24 1.96 22.14
CA TRP A 121 1.83 1.85 21.73
C TRP A 121 0.90 1.42 22.87
N HIS A 122 1.30 1.63 24.13
CA HIS A 122 0.54 1.16 25.28
C HIS A 122 -0.87 1.76 25.36
N GLY A 123 -1.09 2.96 24.83
CA GLY A 123 -2.40 3.62 24.75
C GLY A 123 -3.30 3.09 23.60
N TRP A 124 -2.71 2.44 22.60
CA TRP A 124 -3.43 1.95 21.41
C TRP A 124 -3.79 0.46 21.49
N LEU A 125 -3.04 -0.31 22.28
CA LEU A 125 -3.20 -1.75 22.41
C LEU A 125 -3.94 -2.12 23.70
N HIS A 126 -4.95 -2.98 23.62
CA HIS A 126 -5.51 -3.62 24.81
C HIS A 126 -4.56 -4.70 25.36
N ALA A 127 -4.77 -5.10 26.62
CA ALA A 127 -3.89 -6.07 27.30
C ALA A 127 -3.65 -7.36 26.49
N ALA A 128 -4.70 -7.95 25.90
CA ALA A 128 -4.55 -9.15 25.07
C ALA A 128 -3.72 -8.89 23.80
N SER A 129 -3.93 -7.75 23.14
CA SER A 129 -3.19 -7.34 21.94
C SER A 129 -1.72 -7.06 22.22
N LYS A 130 -1.39 -6.49 23.39
CA LYS A 130 0.01 -6.31 23.83
C LYS A 130 0.73 -7.65 23.94
N GLU A 131 0.06 -8.67 24.46
CA GLU A 131 0.67 -9.99 24.63
C GLU A 131 0.92 -10.67 23.27
N THR A 132 -0.03 -10.63 22.33
CA THR A 132 0.21 -11.17 20.98
C THR A 132 1.24 -10.36 20.21
N PHE A 133 1.22 -9.02 20.34
CA PHE A 133 2.16 -8.14 19.67
C PHE A 133 3.60 -8.43 20.13
N LYS A 134 3.81 -8.64 21.43
CA LYS A 134 5.14 -8.99 21.94
C LYS A 134 5.65 -10.33 21.40
N ILE A 135 4.76 -11.26 21.04
CA ILE A 135 5.15 -12.58 20.50
C ILE A 135 5.64 -12.48 19.06
N GLY A 136 4.95 -11.72 18.20
CA GLY A 136 5.21 -11.75 16.76
C GLY A 136 4.92 -10.47 15.99
N GLY A 137 4.67 -9.35 16.66
CA GLY A 137 4.36 -8.06 16.03
C GLY A 137 2.97 -7.96 15.42
N TYR A 138 2.06 -8.89 15.74
CA TYR A 138 0.70 -8.95 15.22
C TYR A 138 -0.35 -8.98 16.33
N TYR A 139 -1.56 -8.51 16.04
CA TYR A 139 -2.64 -8.43 17.01
C TYR A 139 -4.00 -8.15 16.33
N THR A 140 -5.07 -8.19 17.11
CA THR A 140 -6.41 -7.82 16.64
C THR A 140 -7.10 -6.92 17.65
N GLU A 141 -7.84 -5.93 17.16
CA GLU A 141 -8.58 -4.98 17.98
C GLU A 141 -10.01 -4.81 17.49
N LYS A 142 -10.92 -4.47 18.39
CA LYS A 142 -12.25 -4.01 17.97
C LYS A 142 -12.12 -2.59 17.43
N LEU A 143 -12.87 -2.26 16.37
CA LEU A 143 -12.97 -0.86 15.95
C LEU A 143 -13.75 -0.10 17.02
N LEU A 144 -13.07 0.87 17.63
CA LEU A 144 -13.74 1.83 18.49
C LEU A 144 -14.71 2.63 17.61
N TYR A 145 -15.92 2.86 18.10
CA TYR A 145 -17.01 3.54 17.37
C TYR A 145 -17.72 2.75 16.25
N GLN A 146 -17.32 1.50 15.97
CA GLN A 146 -18.07 0.61 15.08
C GLN A 146 -18.37 -0.76 15.68
N THR A 147 -19.62 -0.96 16.08
CA THR A 147 -20.11 -2.27 16.51
C THR A 147 -20.10 -3.25 15.33
N GLY A 148 -19.54 -4.44 15.56
CA GLY A 148 -19.49 -5.48 14.54
C GLY A 148 -18.30 -5.43 13.59
N PHE A 149 -17.34 -4.52 13.84
CA PHE A 149 -16.08 -4.45 13.10
C PHE A 149 -14.86 -4.76 13.98
N ARG A 150 -13.81 -5.30 13.37
CA ARG A 150 -12.47 -5.44 13.98
C ARG A 150 -11.35 -5.20 12.98
N VAL A 151 -10.19 -4.85 13.51
CA VAL A 151 -8.94 -4.82 12.77
C VAL A 151 -8.14 -6.08 13.08
N VAL A 152 -7.56 -6.68 12.05
CA VAL A 152 -6.49 -7.68 12.16
C VAL A 152 -5.22 -7.03 11.62
N VAL A 153 -4.26 -6.82 12.51
CA VAL A 153 -2.96 -6.26 12.18
C VAL A 153 -1.95 -7.39 12.07
N LEU A 154 -1.38 -7.56 10.89
CA LEU A 154 -0.42 -8.60 10.56
C LEU A 154 1.00 -8.04 10.52
N ASN A 155 1.96 -8.80 11.01
CA ASN A 155 3.38 -8.59 10.76
C ASN A 155 3.76 -9.30 9.46
N THR A 156 3.52 -8.66 8.32
CA THR A 156 3.85 -9.22 7.00
C THR A 156 5.33 -9.15 6.65
N ASN A 157 6.15 -8.48 7.48
CA ASN A 157 7.61 -8.48 7.36
C ASN A 157 8.21 -9.87 7.61
N LEU A 158 7.48 -10.74 8.34
CA LEU A 158 7.84 -12.15 8.51
C LEU A 158 7.82 -12.92 7.19
N TYR A 159 7.06 -12.45 6.21
CA TYR A 159 6.91 -13.10 4.91
C TYR A 159 7.86 -12.56 3.84
N TYR A 160 8.60 -11.51 4.17
CA TYR A 160 9.45 -10.77 3.24
C TYR A 160 10.63 -11.62 2.72
N ASP A 161 10.92 -11.55 1.43
CA ASP A 161 11.97 -12.33 0.75
C ASP A 161 13.38 -12.02 1.28
N GLN A 162 13.57 -10.81 1.82
CA GLN A 162 14.82 -10.39 2.46
C GLN A 162 14.94 -10.78 3.93
N ASN A 163 13.88 -11.26 4.57
CA ASN A 163 13.96 -11.75 5.94
C ASN A 163 14.59 -13.14 5.95
N LYS A 164 15.81 -13.25 6.47
CA LYS A 164 16.56 -14.52 6.53
C LYS A 164 16.20 -15.36 7.75
N LEU A 165 15.58 -14.76 8.76
CA LEU A 165 15.17 -15.45 9.99
C LEU A 165 13.97 -16.39 9.76
N THR A 166 13.20 -16.19 8.68
CA THR A 166 11.97 -16.94 8.40
C THR A 166 12.06 -17.88 7.20
N GLU A 167 13.23 -18.02 6.56
CA GLU A 167 13.43 -18.72 5.28
C GLU A 167 12.95 -20.18 5.26
N ASN A 168 13.05 -20.90 6.39
CA ASN A 168 12.69 -22.32 6.48
C ASN A 168 11.52 -22.57 7.44
N ILE A 169 10.77 -21.53 7.79
CA ILE A 169 9.68 -21.62 8.77
C ILE A 169 8.36 -21.61 8.02
N LYS A 170 7.57 -22.67 8.18
CA LYS A 170 6.29 -22.80 7.47
C LYS A 170 5.27 -21.74 7.89
N ASP A 171 5.22 -21.41 9.19
CA ASP A 171 4.31 -20.44 9.80
C ASP A 171 5.06 -19.56 10.81
N PRO A 172 5.79 -18.51 10.37
CA PRO A 172 6.58 -17.70 11.27
C PRO A 172 5.70 -17.02 12.33
N ALA A 173 6.10 -17.17 13.59
CA ALA A 173 5.37 -16.74 14.78
C ALA A 173 3.93 -17.31 14.89
N ASP A 174 3.64 -18.44 14.23
CA ASP A 174 2.31 -19.04 14.10
C ASP A 174 1.24 -18.07 13.57
N GLN A 175 1.64 -17.01 12.84
CA GLN A 175 0.76 -15.90 12.48
C GLN A 175 -0.41 -16.34 11.59
N PHE A 176 -0.21 -17.25 10.63
CA PHE A 176 -1.32 -17.74 9.80
C PHE A 176 -2.30 -18.58 10.62
N SER A 177 -1.77 -19.47 11.46
CA SER A 177 -2.57 -20.31 12.36
C SER A 177 -3.34 -19.47 13.39
N TRP A 178 -2.73 -18.39 13.88
CA TRP A 178 -3.38 -17.40 14.74
C TRP A 178 -4.49 -16.66 14.00
N ALA A 179 -4.21 -16.13 12.81
CA ALA A 179 -5.20 -15.38 12.02
C ALA A 179 -6.41 -16.25 11.70
N ASP A 180 -6.21 -17.49 11.25
CA ASP A 180 -7.28 -18.46 10.99
C ASP A 180 -8.18 -18.66 12.23
N LYS A 181 -7.58 -18.90 13.42
CA LYS A 181 -8.33 -19.04 14.68
C LYS A 181 -9.11 -17.79 15.07
N VAL A 182 -8.52 -16.61 14.89
CA VAL A 182 -9.18 -15.34 15.21
C VAL A 182 -10.40 -15.12 14.31
N GLU A 183 -10.28 -15.46 13.02
CA GLU A 183 -11.38 -15.40 12.07
C GLU A 183 -12.49 -16.42 12.37
N GLU A 184 -12.14 -17.68 12.62
CA GLU A 184 -13.11 -18.75 12.94
C GLU A 184 -13.89 -18.48 14.22
N ALA A 185 -13.26 -17.86 15.22
CA ALA A 185 -13.93 -17.54 16.48
C ALA A 185 -15.01 -16.45 16.33
N LYS A 186 -15.00 -15.68 15.23
CA LYS A 186 -15.89 -14.53 15.03
C LYS A 186 -16.40 -14.44 13.58
N PRO A 187 -17.14 -15.45 13.09
CA PRO A 187 -17.48 -15.60 11.67
C PRO A 187 -18.52 -14.56 11.17
N SER A 188 -19.07 -13.73 12.06
CA SER A 188 -20.07 -12.70 11.72
C SER A 188 -19.58 -11.27 11.98
N VAL A 189 -18.31 -11.10 12.35
CA VAL A 189 -17.70 -9.78 12.59
C VAL A 189 -16.93 -9.37 11.33
N LEU A 190 -17.21 -8.16 10.84
CA LEU A 190 -16.55 -7.58 9.68
C LEU A 190 -15.10 -7.19 10.01
N VAL A 191 -14.19 -7.33 9.04
CA VAL A 191 -12.74 -7.25 9.30
C VAL A 191 -12.02 -6.31 8.35
N TYR A 192 -11.18 -5.43 8.90
CA TYR A 192 -10.11 -4.79 8.16
C TYR A 192 -8.79 -5.50 8.42
N ILE A 193 -8.07 -5.84 7.35
CA ILE A 193 -6.73 -6.42 7.44
C ILE A 193 -5.72 -5.32 7.17
N ILE A 194 -4.72 -5.20 8.04
CA ILE A 194 -3.68 -4.18 7.94
C ILE A 194 -2.32 -4.89 8.00
N GLY A 195 -1.40 -4.47 7.15
CA GLY A 195 -0.01 -4.93 7.18
C GLY A 195 0.90 -3.94 6.48
N HIS A 196 2.22 -4.13 6.55
CA HIS A 196 3.15 -3.23 5.87
C HIS A 196 3.45 -3.71 4.45
N VAL A 197 4.19 -4.82 4.32
CA VAL A 197 4.55 -5.43 3.04
C VAL A 197 3.31 -6.10 2.43
N PRO A 198 2.86 -5.72 1.22
CA PRO A 198 1.71 -6.34 0.57
C PRO A 198 2.08 -7.67 -0.12
N PRO A 199 1.08 -8.57 -0.32
CA PRO A 199 1.23 -9.74 -1.19
C PRO A 199 1.24 -9.32 -2.67
N GLY A 200 1.64 -10.25 -3.54
CA GLY A 200 1.68 -10.07 -4.99
C GLY A 200 2.92 -9.30 -5.45
N PHE A 201 2.75 -8.54 -6.52
CA PHE A 201 3.85 -7.94 -7.29
C PHE A 201 3.88 -6.41 -7.18
N PHE A 202 5.07 -5.85 -7.27
CA PHE A 202 5.33 -4.42 -7.33
C PHE A 202 5.12 -3.90 -8.75
N GLU A 203 4.18 -2.98 -8.93
CA GLU A 203 3.73 -2.55 -10.25
C GLU A 203 4.74 -1.68 -11.02
N LYS A 204 5.75 -1.13 -10.34
CA LYS A 204 6.84 -0.36 -10.99
C LYS A 204 8.00 -1.24 -11.44
N LYS A 205 7.99 -2.54 -11.14
CA LYS A 205 9.08 -3.45 -11.50
C LYS A 205 8.56 -4.85 -11.81
N ARG A 206 8.64 -5.23 -13.08
CA ARG A 206 8.30 -6.56 -13.57
C ARG A 206 8.94 -7.66 -12.74
N ASP A 207 8.14 -8.67 -12.42
CA ASP A 207 8.53 -9.90 -11.70
C ASP A 207 9.06 -9.66 -10.29
N LYS A 208 8.88 -8.45 -9.72
CA LYS A 208 9.27 -8.18 -8.34
C LYS A 208 8.10 -8.43 -7.39
N ALA A 209 8.18 -9.52 -6.65
CA ALA A 209 7.34 -9.76 -5.47
C ALA A 209 8.14 -9.55 -4.18
N TRP A 210 7.44 -9.36 -3.07
CA TRP A 210 8.03 -9.18 -1.74
C TRP A 210 7.85 -10.39 -0.86
N PHE A 211 6.68 -11.04 -0.91
CA PHE A 211 6.46 -12.27 -0.18
C PHE A 211 7.19 -13.42 -0.87
N ARG A 212 7.71 -14.35 -0.07
CA ARG A 212 8.07 -15.67 -0.59
C ARG A 212 6.83 -16.38 -1.14
N LYS A 213 6.99 -17.19 -2.19
CA LYS A 213 5.88 -17.78 -2.97
C LYS A 213 4.91 -18.57 -2.06
N GLU A 214 5.44 -19.33 -1.12
CA GLU A 214 4.68 -20.12 -0.16
C GLU A 214 3.82 -19.27 0.78
N PHE A 215 4.34 -18.15 1.27
CA PHE A 215 3.59 -17.23 2.14
C PHE A 215 2.55 -16.45 1.35
N ASN A 216 2.88 -16.04 0.13
CA ASN A 216 1.93 -15.39 -0.77
C ASN A 216 0.72 -16.28 -1.04
N LYS A 217 0.96 -17.57 -1.33
CA LYS A 217 -0.11 -18.53 -1.51
C LYS A 217 -0.95 -18.73 -0.25
N ARG A 218 -0.32 -18.92 0.93
CA ARG A 218 -1.05 -19.05 2.20
C ARG A 218 -1.89 -17.83 2.52
N TYR A 219 -1.39 -16.64 2.21
CA TYR A 219 -2.14 -15.39 2.36
C TYR A 219 -3.37 -15.36 1.46
N ILE A 220 -3.22 -15.68 0.16
CA ILE A 220 -4.35 -15.75 -0.77
C ILE A 220 -5.39 -16.77 -0.29
N ASP A 221 -4.96 -17.96 0.16
CA ASP A 221 -5.85 -19.01 0.66
C ASP A 221 -6.65 -18.52 1.89
N LEU A 222 -6.00 -17.80 2.81
CA LEU A 222 -6.65 -17.17 3.99
C LEU A 222 -7.69 -16.11 3.56
N ILE A 223 -7.33 -15.20 2.66
CA ILE A 223 -8.24 -14.16 2.16
C ILE A 223 -9.43 -14.78 1.43
N GLN A 224 -9.21 -15.82 0.62
CA GLN A 224 -10.30 -16.50 -0.06
C GLN A 224 -11.25 -17.18 0.93
N LYS A 225 -10.72 -17.83 1.98
CA LYS A 225 -11.50 -18.49 3.05
C LYS A 225 -12.42 -17.51 3.80
N TYR A 226 -11.93 -16.32 4.14
CA TYR A 226 -12.66 -15.33 4.96
C TYR A 226 -13.17 -14.10 4.21
N SER A 227 -13.11 -14.14 2.90
CA SER A 227 -13.59 -13.08 2.01
C SER A 227 -14.99 -12.54 2.33
N ALA A 228 -15.89 -13.38 2.85
CA ALA A 228 -17.25 -13.02 3.23
C ALA A 228 -17.35 -12.06 4.43
N VAL A 229 -16.26 -11.84 5.18
CA VAL A 229 -16.23 -10.91 6.33
C VAL A 229 -15.20 -9.80 6.17
N ILE A 230 -14.21 -9.98 5.31
CA ILE A 230 -13.20 -8.94 5.03
C ILE A 230 -13.89 -7.76 4.33
N GLN A 231 -13.67 -6.56 4.85
CA GLN A 231 -14.22 -5.29 4.33
C GLN A 231 -13.18 -4.39 3.67
N GLY A 232 -11.89 -4.70 3.83
CA GLY A 232 -10.81 -3.90 3.26
C GLY A 232 -9.46 -4.43 3.70
N GLN A 233 -8.46 -4.18 2.87
CA GLN A 233 -7.07 -4.51 3.15
C GLN A 233 -6.24 -3.23 2.99
N PHE A 234 -5.38 -2.89 3.94
CA PHE A 234 -4.62 -1.64 3.90
C PHE A 234 -3.14 -1.94 4.09
N PHE A 235 -2.34 -1.55 3.11
CA PHE A 235 -0.92 -1.87 3.03
C PHE A 235 -0.08 -0.66 2.65
N GLY A 236 1.23 -0.77 2.88
CA GLY A 236 2.21 0.28 2.57
C GLY A 236 3.31 -0.23 1.62
N HIS A 237 4.55 0.03 2.01
CA HIS A 237 5.80 -0.48 1.42
C HIS A 237 6.15 -0.02 -0.01
N HIS A 238 5.19 0.03 -0.94
CA HIS A 238 5.47 0.30 -2.35
C HIS A 238 5.88 1.73 -2.65
N HIS A 239 5.49 2.66 -1.78
CA HIS A 239 5.71 4.09 -1.99
C HIS A 239 5.08 4.61 -3.29
N THR A 240 3.96 3.98 -3.69
CA THR A 240 3.11 4.37 -4.83
C THR A 240 1.64 4.15 -4.49
N ASP A 241 0.72 4.85 -5.16
CA ASP A 241 -0.73 4.63 -5.07
C ASP A 241 -1.16 3.49 -6.01
N SER A 242 -1.61 2.38 -5.45
CA SER A 242 -2.06 1.23 -6.23
C SER A 242 -3.09 0.40 -5.47
N PHE A 243 -3.74 -0.51 -6.19
CA PHE A 243 -4.66 -1.47 -5.59
C PHE A 243 -4.47 -2.89 -6.13
N ARG A 244 -4.99 -3.89 -5.40
CA ARG A 244 -4.95 -5.31 -5.80
C ARG A 244 -6.33 -5.92 -5.80
N MET A 245 -6.61 -6.71 -6.82
CA MET A 245 -7.84 -7.49 -6.94
C MET A 245 -7.63 -8.91 -6.41
N PHE A 246 -8.60 -9.42 -5.67
CA PHE A 246 -8.65 -10.81 -5.25
C PHE A 246 -9.89 -11.48 -5.85
N TYR A 247 -9.70 -12.63 -6.49
CA TYR A 247 -10.77 -13.41 -7.12
C TYR A 247 -10.91 -14.78 -6.46
N SER A 248 -12.11 -15.35 -6.53
CA SER A 248 -12.40 -16.73 -6.14
C SER A 248 -12.60 -17.60 -7.37
N SER A 249 -12.58 -18.93 -7.19
CA SER A 249 -12.88 -19.91 -8.27
C SER A 249 -14.29 -19.79 -8.86
N LYS A 250 -15.21 -19.04 -8.21
CA LYS A 250 -16.58 -18.77 -8.68
C LYS A 250 -16.73 -17.40 -9.37
N GLY A 251 -15.62 -16.68 -9.61
CA GLY A 251 -15.61 -15.32 -10.16
C GLY A 251 -15.37 -14.23 -9.10
N ILE A 252 -15.67 -12.98 -9.45
CA ILE A 252 -15.68 -11.82 -8.54
C ILE A 252 -16.68 -12.12 -7.41
N PHE A 253 -16.32 -11.81 -6.17
CA PHE A 253 -17.16 -11.97 -4.98
C PHE A 253 -18.60 -11.48 -5.19
N ASN A 254 -19.55 -12.39 -5.43
CA ASN A 254 -20.99 -12.14 -5.44
C ASN A 254 -21.61 -12.35 -4.05
N SER A 255 -20.96 -11.82 -3.03
CA SER A 255 -21.53 -11.59 -1.70
C SER A 255 -20.81 -10.38 -1.12
N ALA A 256 -21.38 -9.20 -1.35
CA ALA A 256 -21.21 -7.90 -0.67
C ALA A 256 -20.07 -7.65 0.36
N THR A 257 -18.84 -8.15 0.17
CA THR A 257 -17.71 -7.93 1.09
C THR A 257 -16.41 -7.63 0.33
N ASN A 258 -16.37 -6.37 -0.12
CA ASN A 258 -15.29 -5.40 0.09
C ASN A 258 -13.89 -5.96 0.43
N SER A 259 -13.02 -6.10 -0.55
CA SER A 259 -11.57 -6.12 -0.33
C SER A 259 -10.89 -5.33 -1.43
N VAL A 260 -10.85 -4.01 -1.25
CA VAL A 260 -9.87 -3.17 -1.92
C VAL A 260 -8.61 -3.22 -1.06
N THR A 261 -7.50 -3.68 -1.64
CA THR A 261 -6.18 -3.45 -1.07
C THR A 261 -5.75 -2.06 -1.50
N CYS A 262 -5.69 -1.08 -0.60
CA CYS A 262 -5.06 0.20 -0.89
C CYS A 262 -3.61 0.14 -0.44
N CYS A 263 -2.69 0.20 -1.41
CA CYS A 263 -1.28 0.45 -1.17
C CYS A 263 -1.09 1.94 -1.44
N ALA A 264 -0.94 2.75 -0.40
CA ALA A 264 -0.60 4.15 -0.57
C ALA A 264 0.45 4.52 0.47
N SER A 265 1.63 4.85 -0.02
CA SER A 265 2.71 5.55 0.68
C SER A 265 3.46 6.25 -0.46
N PHE A 266 4.20 7.33 -0.26
CA PHE A 266 5.20 7.75 -1.25
C PHE A 266 6.35 8.37 -0.47
N ASP A 267 7.56 7.95 -0.83
CA ASP A 267 8.77 8.65 -0.48
C ASP A 267 9.65 8.71 -1.76
N PRO A 268 10.29 9.87 -2.06
CA PRO A 268 10.45 10.93 -1.11
C PRO A 268 9.56 12.12 -1.40
N THR A 269 8.45 12.15 -0.65
CA THR A 269 7.57 13.31 -0.46
C THR A 269 6.74 13.67 -1.72
N PRO A 270 5.48 13.21 -1.78
CA PRO A 270 4.48 13.62 -0.81
C PRO A 270 3.88 12.49 0.00
N GLN A 271 3.71 12.71 1.31
CA GLN A 271 3.00 11.74 2.12
C GLN A 271 1.54 11.68 1.67
N ILE A 272 1.08 10.48 1.37
CA ILE A 272 -0.31 10.25 0.96
C ILE A 272 -1.11 9.94 2.20
N PHE A 273 -2.19 10.67 2.41
CA PHE A 273 -3.21 10.25 3.36
C PHE A 273 -4.52 10.06 2.64
N ASN A 274 -5.04 8.85 2.83
CA ASN A 274 -6.36 8.49 2.40
C ASN A 274 -7.29 8.67 3.57
N TYR A 275 -8.42 9.33 3.35
CA TYR A 275 -9.56 9.09 4.22
C TYR A 275 -10.67 8.38 3.47
N SER A 276 -11.23 7.35 4.12
CA SER A 276 -12.33 6.57 3.56
C SER A 276 -13.57 6.70 4.41
N LYS A 277 -14.69 7.02 3.74
CA LYS A 277 -16.01 6.72 4.29
C LYS A 277 -16.25 5.24 4.09
N LEU A 278 -16.39 4.42 5.14
CA LEU A 278 -16.40 2.95 5.03
C LEU A 278 -16.93 2.41 3.71
N THR A 279 -16.02 1.92 2.85
CA THR A 279 -16.32 1.27 1.56
C THR A 279 -17.07 2.13 0.52
N VAL A 280 -17.25 3.42 0.79
CA VAL A 280 -17.90 4.40 -0.10
C VAL A 280 -16.87 5.12 -0.96
N ASP A 281 -15.75 5.60 -0.41
CA ASP A 281 -14.82 6.40 -1.21
C ASP A 281 -13.43 6.47 -0.60
N ILE A 282 -12.46 6.92 -1.39
CA ILE A 282 -11.08 7.18 -0.97
C ILE A 282 -10.66 8.53 -1.54
N ILE A 283 -10.11 9.40 -0.68
CA ILE A 283 -9.54 10.69 -1.10
C ILE A 283 -8.07 10.74 -0.75
N THR A 284 -7.25 10.87 -1.77
CA THR A 284 -5.80 11.00 -1.67
C THR A 284 -5.43 12.48 -1.58
N TYR A 285 -4.66 12.85 -0.55
CA TYR A 285 -4.01 14.16 -0.44
C TYR A 285 -2.51 14.05 -0.64
N TYR A 286 -1.88 15.13 -1.09
CA TYR A 286 -0.45 15.18 -1.32
C TYR A 286 0.09 16.61 -1.13
N MET A 287 1.38 16.71 -0.78
CA MET A 287 2.14 17.95 -0.84
C MET A 287 2.90 18.07 -2.18
N ASN A 288 2.70 19.13 -2.93
CA ASN A 288 3.62 19.43 -4.03
C ASN A 288 4.98 19.88 -3.45
N LEU A 289 5.94 18.96 -3.33
CA LEU A 289 7.24 19.24 -2.69
C LEU A 289 7.98 20.35 -3.42
N THR A 290 8.04 20.28 -4.76
CA THR A 290 8.74 21.27 -5.58
C THR A 290 8.19 22.68 -5.34
N TYR A 291 6.86 22.83 -5.32
CA TYR A 291 6.21 24.10 -5.00
C TYR A 291 6.47 24.52 -3.54
N SER A 292 6.33 23.58 -2.60
CA SER A 292 6.38 23.86 -1.16
C SER A 292 7.77 24.25 -0.68
N ASN A 293 8.81 23.72 -1.31
CA ASN A 293 10.20 24.10 -1.03
C ASN A 293 10.55 25.51 -1.50
N VAL A 294 9.83 26.06 -2.48
CA VAL A 294 10.14 27.39 -3.07
C VAL A 294 9.21 28.48 -2.56
N VAL A 295 7.91 28.19 -2.43
CA VAL A 295 6.88 29.22 -2.20
C VAL A 295 6.37 29.18 -0.76
N HIS A 296 5.57 28.16 -0.42
CA HIS A 296 5.04 27.91 0.91
C HIS A 296 4.43 26.51 0.97
N GLU A 297 4.27 25.98 2.18
CA GLU A 297 3.61 24.70 2.45
C GLU A 297 2.24 24.60 1.78
N ARG A 298 2.05 23.61 0.89
CA ARG A 298 0.78 23.41 0.18
C ARG A 298 0.41 21.94 0.06
N TRP A 299 -0.63 21.58 0.80
CA TRP A 299 -1.34 20.30 0.71
C TRP A 299 -2.56 20.42 -0.20
N GLU A 300 -2.72 19.47 -1.12
CA GLU A 300 -3.79 19.49 -2.11
C GLU A 300 -4.47 18.13 -2.22
N LYS A 301 -5.76 18.13 -2.59
CA LYS A 301 -6.46 16.91 -3.00
C LYS A 301 -5.86 16.43 -4.32
N ALA A 302 -5.22 15.27 -4.35
CA ALA A 302 -4.78 14.64 -5.58
C ALA A 302 -6.00 14.18 -6.38
N TYR A 303 -6.83 13.32 -5.78
CA TYR A 303 -8.08 12.88 -6.37
C TYR A 303 -9.05 12.31 -5.32
N ARG A 304 -10.31 12.21 -5.72
CA ARG A 304 -11.31 11.34 -5.08
C ARG A 304 -11.59 10.18 -6.03
N LEU A 305 -11.56 8.96 -5.55
CA LEU A 305 -11.65 7.75 -6.37
C LEU A 305 -12.92 7.71 -7.24
N THR A 306 -14.07 7.97 -6.63
CA THR A 306 -15.38 7.96 -7.32
C THR A 306 -15.46 9.01 -8.44
N GLU A 307 -14.94 10.22 -8.20
CA GLU A 307 -14.84 11.30 -9.18
C GLU A 307 -13.88 10.93 -10.32
N ALA A 308 -12.66 10.50 -9.98
CA ALA A 308 -11.58 10.23 -10.93
C ALA A 308 -11.93 9.12 -11.91
N PHE A 309 -12.49 8.02 -11.39
CA PHE A 309 -12.75 6.82 -12.16
C PHE A 309 -14.23 6.62 -12.50
N ARG A 310 -15.12 7.56 -12.15
CA ARG A 310 -16.56 7.53 -12.46
C ARG A 310 -17.20 6.21 -12.01
N VAL A 311 -17.02 5.88 -10.75
CA VAL A 311 -17.62 4.72 -10.08
C VAL A 311 -18.41 5.18 -8.86
N PRO A 312 -19.49 4.46 -8.48
CA PRO A 312 -20.38 4.93 -7.41
C PRO A 312 -19.76 4.83 -6.01
N ASP A 313 -18.79 3.92 -5.84
CA ASP A 313 -18.15 3.65 -4.56
C ASP A 313 -16.76 3.02 -4.73
N ALA A 314 -16.11 2.68 -3.62
CA ALA A 314 -14.87 1.90 -3.56
C ALA A 314 -15.13 0.40 -3.33
N SER A 315 -16.27 -0.15 -3.76
CA SER A 315 -16.54 -1.59 -3.64
C SER A 315 -15.67 -2.42 -4.60
N PRO A 316 -15.52 -3.74 -4.41
CA PRO A 316 -14.75 -4.61 -5.31
C PRO A 316 -15.33 -4.62 -6.73
N THR A 317 -16.65 -4.50 -6.87
CA THR A 317 -17.30 -4.39 -8.18
C THR A 317 -16.89 -3.09 -8.86
N SER A 318 -16.87 -1.97 -8.13
CA SER A 318 -16.39 -0.69 -8.65
C SER A 318 -14.91 -0.74 -9.00
N MET A 319 -14.05 -1.28 -8.13
CA MET A 319 -12.62 -1.41 -8.38
C MET A 319 -12.29 -2.36 -9.52
N HIS A 320 -13.06 -3.43 -9.71
CA HIS A 320 -12.94 -4.28 -10.90
C HIS A 320 -13.23 -3.47 -12.17
N ARG A 321 -14.27 -2.63 -12.17
CA ARG A 321 -14.56 -1.73 -13.32
C ARG A 321 -13.46 -0.70 -13.52
N VAL A 322 -12.86 -0.17 -12.45
CA VAL A 322 -11.70 0.73 -12.54
C VAL A 322 -10.53 0.01 -13.22
N MET A 323 -10.19 -1.20 -12.78
CA MET A 323 -9.13 -2.02 -13.37
C MET A 323 -9.39 -2.33 -14.84
N GLU A 324 -10.61 -2.72 -15.21
CA GLU A 324 -10.96 -2.99 -16.61
C GLU A 324 -10.88 -1.73 -17.47
N ARG A 325 -11.27 -0.56 -16.96
CA ARG A 325 -11.08 0.73 -17.64
C ARG A 325 -9.60 1.07 -17.81
N ILE A 326 -8.79 0.93 -16.77
CA ILE A 326 -7.33 1.12 -16.84
C ILE A 326 -6.71 0.17 -17.87
N SER A 327 -7.19 -1.08 -17.93
CA SER A 327 -6.71 -2.09 -18.86
C SER A 327 -7.07 -1.79 -20.32
N SER A 328 -8.20 -1.13 -20.60
CA SER A 328 -8.74 -0.99 -21.96
C SER A 328 -8.72 0.44 -22.53
N ASP A 329 -8.60 1.46 -21.69
CA ASP A 329 -8.67 2.87 -22.08
C ASP A 329 -7.39 3.61 -21.69
N LYS A 330 -6.69 4.14 -22.70
CA LYS A 330 -5.43 4.88 -22.54
C LYS A 330 -5.56 6.09 -21.62
N CYS A 331 -6.70 6.79 -21.63
CA CYS A 331 -6.92 7.96 -20.77
C CYS A 331 -7.06 7.57 -19.31
N TYR A 332 -7.73 6.45 -19.01
CA TYR A 332 -7.81 5.95 -17.63
C TYR A 332 -6.49 5.35 -17.16
N LEU A 333 -5.75 4.67 -18.04
CA LEU A 333 -4.40 4.21 -17.76
C LEU A 333 -3.49 5.38 -17.38
N GLN A 334 -3.44 6.42 -18.22
CA GLN A 334 -2.58 7.58 -17.98
C GLN A 334 -2.97 8.30 -16.68
N LYS A 335 -4.26 8.49 -16.44
CA LYS A 335 -4.75 9.08 -15.18
C LYS A 335 -4.32 8.27 -13.95
N TYR A 336 -4.46 6.94 -14.00
CA TYR A 336 -4.00 6.08 -12.92
C TYR A 336 -2.47 6.16 -12.74
N TYR A 337 -1.72 6.20 -13.83
CA TYR A 337 -0.25 6.28 -13.79
C TYR A 337 0.25 7.58 -13.14
N GLU A 338 -0.39 8.71 -13.44
CA GLU A 338 -0.11 9.99 -12.79
C GLU A 338 -0.38 9.90 -11.29
N PHE A 339 -1.53 9.34 -10.88
CA PHE A 339 -1.85 9.15 -9.45
C PHE A 339 -0.95 8.13 -8.75
N ASN A 340 -0.45 7.11 -9.45
CA ASN A 340 0.43 6.09 -8.88
C ASN A 340 1.71 6.70 -8.29
N SER A 341 2.24 7.75 -8.93
CA SER A 341 3.37 8.54 -8.42
C SER A 341 2.94 9.81 -7.69
N VAL A 342 1.64 9.95 -7.38
CA VAL A 342 1.06 11.12 -6.71
C VAL A 342 1.31 12.42 -7.48
N ASN A 343 1.13 12.38 -8.80
CA ASN A 343 1.36 13.47 -9.74
C ASN A 343 2.84 13.92 -9.85
N TYR A 344 3.79 13.06 -9.47
CA TYR A 344 5.22 13.32 -9.67
C TYR A 344 5.68 12.97 -11.10
N ASP A 345 5.45 11.73 -11.51
CA ASP A 345 5.79 11.22 -12.84
C ASP A 345 4.60 11.39 -13.78
N LEU A 346 4.71 12.35 -14.69
CA LEU A 346 3.70 12.70 -15.70
C LEU A 346 4.06 12.14 -17.08
N THR A 347 5.05 11.24 -17.17
CA THR A 347 5.41 10.61 -18.45
C THR A 347 4.29 9.70 -18.95
N GLU A 348 4.30 9.40 -20.25
CA GLU A 348 3.28 8.55 -20.84
C GLU A 348 3.51 7.07 -20.48
N CYS A 349 2.50 6.41 -19.92
CA CYS A 349 2.54 4.97 -19.68
C CYS A 349 2.26 4.19 -20.98
N HIS A 350 3.33 3.73 -21.63
CA HIS A 350 3.26 2.94 -22.86
C HIS A 350 2.87 1.45 -22.62
N ALA A 351 2.88 0.64 -23.68
CA ALA A 351 2.41 -0.75 -23.64
C ALA A 351 3.08 -1.61 -22.55
N ASP A 352 4.40 -1.52 -22.38
CA ASP A 352 5.11 -2.31 -21.37
C ASP A 352 4.73 -1.89 -19.95
N CYS A 353 4.69 -0.58 -19.70
CA CYS A 353 4.19 0.00 -18.44
C CYS A 353 2.76 -0.47 -18.15
N ARG A 354 1.86 -0.46 -19.14
CA ARG A 354 0.49 -0.97 -19.00
C ARG A 354 0.49 -2.43 -18.52
N VAL A 355 1.32 -3.30 -19.11
CA VAL A 355 1.38 -4.71 -18.73
C VAL A 355 1.79 -4.86 -17.26
N ASP A 356 2.84 -4.15 -16.84
CA ASP A 356 3.34 -4.20 -15.45
C ASP A 356 2.26 -3.77 -14.45
N HIS A 357 1.60 -2.64 -14.72
CA HIS A 357 0.56 -2.12 -13.86
C HIS A 357 -0.70 -2.99 -13.84
N VAL A 358 -1.24 -3.37 -15.00
CA VAL A 358 -2.47 -4.17 -15.09
C VAL A 358 -2.29 -5.55 -14.48
N CYS A 359 -1.18 -6.22 -14.76
CA CYS A 359 -0.96 -7.57 -14.22
C CYS A 359 -0.71 -7.55 -12.71
N ALA A 360 0.04 -6.57 -12.19
CA ALA A 360 0.21 -6.43 -10.75
C ALA A 360 -1.12 -6.12 -10.04
N MET A 361 -1.98 -5.25 -10.61
CA MET A 361 -3.32 -4.96 -10.06
C MET A 361 -4.24 -6.18 -10.09
N ARG A 362 -4.22 -6.95 -11.18
CA ARG A 362 -5.17 -8.02 -11.44
C ARG A 362 -4.79 -9.32 -10.72
N GLU A 363 -3.51 -9.66 -10.67
CA GLU A 363 -3.06 -11.00 -10.28
C GLU A 363 -2.06 -10.95 -9.11
N VAL A 364 -2.53 -11.37 -7.93
CA VAL A 364 -1.70 -11.50 -6.71
C VAL A 364 -0.99 -12.86 -6.67
N ASP A 365 -1.57 -13.88 -7.31
CA ASP A 365 -0.95 -15.21 -7.41
C ASP A 365 0.19 -15.20 -8.44
N PHE A 366 1.28 -15.91 -8.13
CA PHE A 366 2.49 -15.91 -8.96
C PHE A 366 2.25 -16.52 -10.34
N GLU A 367 1.55 -17.66 -10.41
CA GLU A 367 1.32 -18.35 -11.68
C GLU A 367 0.29 -17.61 -12.53
N ALA A 368 -0.71 -16.99 -11.89
CA ALA A 368 -1.68 -16.14 -12.59
C ALA A 368 -1.02 -14.87 -13.14
N TYR A 369 -0.13 -14.23 -12.37
CA TYR A 369 0.62 -13.04 -12.80
C TYR A 369 1.49 -13.35 -14.03
N GLU A 370 2.26 -14.44 -14.00
CA GLU A 370 3.08 -14.86 -15.15
C GLU A 370 2.24 -15.05 -16.42
N LYS A 371 1.07 -15.71 -16.29
CA LYS A 371 0.13 -15.88 -17.41
C LYS A 371 -0.43 -14.54 -17.90
N CYS A 372 -0.72 -13.61 -16.99
CA CYS A 372 -1.17 -12.27 -17.36
C CYS A 372 -0.11 -11.53 -18.17
N VAL A 373 1.14 -11.54 -17.71
CA VAL A 373 2.25 -10.85 -18.38
C VAL A 373 2.44 -11.36 -19.81
N VAL A 374 2.38 -12.68 -20.01
CA VAL A 374 2.47 -13.29 -21.35
C VAL A 374 1.27 -12.88 -22.23
N LYS A 375 0.05 -12.93 -21.70
CA LYS A 375 -1.18 -12.61 -22.44
C LYS A 375 -1.25 -11.13 -22.85
N GLU A 376 -1.01 -10.24 -21.91
CA GLU A 376 -1.08 -8.79 -22.12
C GLU A 376 0.11 -8.29 -22.96
N GLY A 377 1.30 -8.88 -22.79
CA GLY A 377 2.48 -8.58 -23.61
C GLY A 377 2.37 -9.09 -25.05
N GLY A 378 1.74 -10.25 -25.27
CA GLY A 378 1.55 -10.83 -26.60
C GLY A 378 0.48 -10.12 -27.45
N SER A 379 -0.50 -9.47 -26.81
CA SER A 379 -1.65 -8.84 -27.49
C SER A 379 -1.27 -7.61 -28.35
N PHE A 380 -0.11 -6.98 -28.12
CA PHE A 380 0.37 -5.84 -28.90
C PHE A 380 1.18 -6.20 -30.16
N ASN A 381 1.68 -7.43 -30.29
CA ASN A 381 2.44 -7.88 -31.46
C ASN A 381 1.58 -8.54 -32.55
N ALA A 382 0.34 -8.90 -32.23
CA ALA A 382 -0.60 -9.50 -33.17
C ALA A 382 -0.99 -8.60 -34.37
N PRO A 383 -1.15 -7.26 -34.25
CA PRO A 383 -1.54 -6.44 -35.40
C PRO A 383 -0.40 -6.34 -36.42
N VAL A 384 0.85 -6.27 -35.96
CA VAL A 384 2.03 -6.05 -36.80
C VAL A 384 2.34 -7.28 -37.66
N LEU A 385 2.25 -8.48 -37.08
CA LEU A 385 2.45 -9.73 -37.82
C LEU A 385 1.35 -9.95 -38.86
N PHE A 386 0.09 -9.63 -38.52
CA PHE A 386 -1.04 -9.79 -39.45
C PHE A 386 -0.97 -8.80 -40.61
N THR A 387 -0.54 -7.55 -40.37
CA THR A 387 -0.31 -6.57 -41.45
C THR A 387 0.87 -6.93 -42.35
N LEU A 388 1.97 -7.46 -41.78
CA LEU A 388 3.11 -7.92 -42.57
C LEU A 388 2.76 -9.13 -43.43
N LEU A 389 2.02 -10.10 -42.88
CA LEU A 389 1.55 -11.29 -43.62
C LEU A 389 0.53 -10.92 -44.71
N LEU A 390 -0.40 -9.98 -44.46
CA LEU A 390 -1.31 -9.49 -45.50
C LEU A 390 -0.55 -8.76 -46.62
N SER A 391 0.43 -7.93 -46.27
CA SER A 391 1.23 -7.19 -47.25
C SER A 391 2.10 -8.12 -48.12
N LEU A 392 2.67 -9.17 -47.53
CA LEU A 392 3.39 -10.20 -48.29
C LEU A 392 2.44 -10.98 -49.21
N MET A 393 1.27 -11.41 -48.72
CA MET A 393 0.28 -12.13 -49.52
C MET A 393 -0.23 -11.30 -50.70
N LEU A 394 -0.51 -10.00 -50.49
CA LEU A 394 -0.93 -9.09 -51.56
C LEU A 394 0.19 -8.86 -52.59
N SER A 395 1.45 -8.79 -52.16
CA SER A 395 2.58 -8.65 -53.08
C SER A 395 2.82 -9.91 -53.94
N LEU A 396 2.58 -11.10 -53.39
CA LEU A 396 2.66 -12.38 -54.11
C LEU A 396 1.50 -12.59 -55.09
N LEU A 397 0.31 -12.04 -54.80
CA LEU A 397 -0.84 -12.05 -55.71
C LEU A 397 -0.71 -11.07 -56.88
N CYS A 398 0.11 -10.02 -56.75
CA CYS A 398 0.41 -9.09 -57.85
C CYS A 398 1.56 -9.53 -58.77
N LEU A 399 2.22 -10.66 -58.46
CA LEU A 399 3.38 -11.18 -59.21
C LEU A 399 3.04 -12.42 -60.06
N ASN A 400 1.76 -12.79 -60.20
CA ASN A 400 1.28 -13.83 -61.12
C ASN A 400 0.30 -13.29 -62.15
#